data_AF-A0AA96V166-F1
#
_entry.id   AF-A0AA96V166-F1
#
_cell.length_a   1.000
_cell.length_b   1.000
_cell.length_c   1.000
_cell.angle_alpha   90.00
_cell.angle_beta   90.00
_cell.angle_gamma   90.00
#
_symmetry.space_group_name_H-M   'P 1'
#
loop_
_entity.id
_entity.type
_entity.pdbx_description
1 polymer ?
#
loop_
_entity_poly.entity_id
_entity_poly.type
_entity_poly.pdbx_seq_one_letter_code
_entity_poly.pdbx_strand_id
1 'polypeptide(L)'
;MKKTEKIGGQNNCKYDFHEQEYNDSDESHPYYLDEKDDDADHRCGCSNHDDEDHLKDIESKILVSKMISYLDEFEKLSFGATYSEFIKNESLQTHLVSLLSKTQKKALFLDPDFIDRHPKTDWKSLQTIEDQVVHPVYGLNPETLWDLIRLDIPFLNRRLNVVINGCCHNH
;
A
#
# COMPACT_ATOMS: atom_id res chain seq x y z
N MET A 1 20.98 48.50 -12.18
CA MET A 1 22.38 48.12 -11.87
C MET A 1 22.51 47.91 -10.37
N LYS A 2 23.21 46.83 -10.01
CA LYS A 2 23.73 46.40 -8.68
C LYS A 2 22.75 45.71 -7.70
N LYS A 3 23.05 44.41 -7.53
CA LYS A 3 22.67 43.44 -6.48
C LYS A 3 23.39 43.74 -5.15
N THR A 4 22.98 42.94 -4.15
CA THR A 4 23.63 42.43 -2.91
C THR A 4 23.03 43.03 -1.63
N GLU A 5 22.75 42.31 -0.54
CA GLU A 5 23.03 40.93 -0.09
C GLU A 5 22.08 40.55 1.09
N LYS A 6 22.02 39.25 1.42
CA LYS A 6 21.26 38.62 2.53
C LYS A 6 21.79 39.07 3.92
N ILE A 7 21.07 38.91 5.04
CA ILE A 7 21.05 37.74 5.97
C ILE A 7 20.00 38.13 7.06
N GLY A 8 18.96 37.33 7.36
CA GLY A 8 19.01 36.18 8.28
C GLY A 8 18.85 36.63 9.74
N GLY A 9 17.66 36.47 10.31
CA GLY A 9 17.37 36.84 11.70
C GLY A 9 16.10 36.18 12.21
N GLN A 10 16.27 35.00 12.81
CA GLN A 10 15.28 34.33 13.64
C GLN A 10 14.97 35.19 14.87
N ASN A 11 13.70 35.24 15.28
CA ASN A 11 13.19 35.61 16.61
C ASN A 11 11.65 35.56 16.52
N ASN A 12 10.85 35.15 17.49
CA ASN A 12 11.04 34.55 18.81
C ASN A 12 9.60 34.33 19.31
N CYS A 13 9.11 33.10 19.46
CA CYS A 13 7.81 32.84 20.08
C CYS A 13 8.04 32.57 21.56
N LYS A 14 7.80 33.61 22.37
CA LYS A 14 7.67 33.59 23.82
C LYS A 14 6.66 32.53 24.26
N TYR A 15 6.98 31.77 25.31
CA TYR A 15 5.99 31.44 26.34
C TYR A 15 6.66 31.39 27.71
N ASP A 16 5.94 31.95 28.67
CA ASP A 16 6.40 32.47 29.94
C ASP A 16 6.69 31.40 31.00
N PHE A 17 7.53 31.86 31.91
CA PHE A 17 8.11 31.27 33.10
C PHE A 17 7.06 31.07 34.21
N HIS A 18 7.07 29.91 34.86
CA HIS A 18 6.58 29.75 36.23
C HIS A 18 7.58 28.89 36.99
N GLU A 19 8.41 29.55 37.79
CA GLU A 19 9.18 28.96 38.87
C GLU A 19 8.21 28.44 39.94
N GLN A 20 8.39 27.17 40.33
CA GLN A 20 8.12 26.75 41.70
C GLN A 20 9.33 25.94 42.18
N GLU A 21 9.98 26.49 43.21
CA GLU A 21 11.06 25.88 43.98
C GLU A 21 10.59 24.57 44.61
N TYR A 22 11.41 23.51 44.55
CA TYR A 22 11.27 22.35 45.42
C TYR A 22 12.64 21.87 45.89
N ASN A 23 12.76 21.78 47.21
CA ASN A 23 13.99 21.60 47.99
C ASN A 23 14.65 20.23 47.79
N ASP A 24 15.99 20.25 47.72
CA ASP A 24 16.91 19.14 47.94
C ASP A 24 16.84 18.64 49.39
N SER A 25 16.47 17.38 49.58
CA SER A 25 17.01 16.45 50.59
C SER A 25 16.07 15.24 50.73
N ASP A 26 16.40 14.11 50.11
CA ASP A 26 16.60 12.84 50.82
C ASP A 26 16.81 11.67 49.85
N GLU A 27 17.70 10.78 50.30
CA GLU A 27 18.15 9.56 49.68
C GLU A 27 17.00 8.61 49.32
N SER A 28 17.01 8.09 48.09
CA SER A 28 16.61 6.73 47.66
C SER A 28 16.39 6.75 46.15
N HIS A 29 17.41 6.41 45.36
CA HIS A 29 17.27 6.24 43.91
C HIS A 29 17.29 4.75 43.54
N PRO A 30 16.18 4.00 43.64
CA PRO A 30 16.12 2.62 43.16
C PRO A 30 15.52 2.60 41.75
N TYR A 31 16.16 3.29 40.82
CA TYR A 31 15.91 3.06 39.40
C TYR A 31 17.26 3.03 38.70
N TYR A 32 17.86 1.84 38.71
CA TYR A 32 18.65 1.42 37.56
C TYR A 32 17.73 1.62 36.35
N LEU A 33 18.09 2.58 35.49
CA LEU A 33 17.71 2.53 34.10
C LEU A 33 18.35 1.25 33.56
N ASP A 34 17.61 0.14 33.61
CA ASP A 34 17.76 -0.86 32.58
C ASP A 34 17.49 -0.11 31.28
N GLU A 35 18.55 0.13 30.52
CA GLU A 35 18.49 0.25 29.07
C GLU A 35 17.79 -1.02 28.58
N LYS A 36 16.45 -1.01 28.63
CA LYS A 36 15.68 -1.94 27.84
C LYS A 36 15.84 -1.43 26.43
N ASP A 37 16.74 -2.08 25.73
CA ASP A 37 16.71 -2.18 24.29
C ASP A 37 15.24 -2.13 23.84
N ASP A 38 14.83 -1.02 23.22
CA ASP A 38 13.53 -0.87 22.56
C ASP A 38 13.44 -1.77 21.29
N ASP A 39 14.18 -2.88 21.29
CA ASP A 39 14.12 -3.99 20.35
C ASP A 39 13.09 -5.06 20.78
N ALA A 40 12.33 -4.79 21.84
CA ALA A 40 11.25 -5.64 22.31
C ALA A 40 9.91 -5.31 21.64
N ASP A 41 9.82 -5.48 20.31
CA ASP A 41 8.74 -6.25 19.65
C ASP A 41 8.87 -6.26 18.11
N HIS A 42 10.05 -6.59 17.59
CA HIS A 42 10.16 -7.10 16.21
C HIS A 42 10.06 -8.63 16.19
N ARG A 43 9.10 -9.21 16.95
CA ARG A 43 8.65 -10.56 16.63
C ARG A 43 7.85 -10.50 15.34
N CYS A 44 8.55 -10.56 14.22
CA CYS A 44 7.95 -11.08 13.01
C CYS A 44 7.40 -12.47 13.35
N GLY A 45 6.08 -12.64 13.25
CA GLY A 45 5.34 -13.84 13.66
C GLY A 45 5.66 -15.11 12.87
N CYS A 46 6.84 -15.22 12.27
CA CYS A 46 7.27 -16.35 11.47
C CYS A 46 7.93 -17.48 12.28
N SER A 47 7.99 -17.40 13.61
CA SER A 47 8.67 -18.42 14.43
C SER A 47 7.89 -19.72 14.63
N ASN A 48 6.65 -19.83 14.14
CA ASN A 48 5.77 -20.99 14.30
C ASN A 48 5.05 -21.38 13.00
N HIS A 49 5.72 -21.35 11.84
CA HIS A 49 5.09 -21.86 10.62
C HIS A 49 5.53 -23.30 10.37
N ASP A 50 4.56 -24.22 10.48
CA ASP A 50 4.69 -25.59 10.01
C ASP A 50 4.92 -25.62 8.49
N ASP A 51 5.56 -26.68 7.97
CA ASP A 51 5.93 -26.80 6.54
C ASP A 51 4.75 -26.58 5.56
N GLU A 52 3.51 -26.83 6.01
CA GLU A 52 2.28 -26.65 5.21
C GLU A 52 1.96 -25.16 4.94
N ASP A 53 2.22 -24.27 5.91
CA ASP A 53 1.94 -22.84 5.77
C ASP A 53 2.90 -22.16 4.80
N HIS A 54 4.14 -22.66 4.72
CA HIS A 54 5.12 -22.19 3.77
C HIS A 54 4.69 -22.48 2.31
N LEU A 55 4.01 -23.61 2.07
CA LEU A 55 3.49 -23.95 0.73
C LEU A 55 2.36 -22.99 0.29
N LYS A 56 1.42 -22.68 1.20
CA LYS A 56 0.30 -21.77 0.93
C LYS A 56 0.77 -20.32 0.70
N ASP A 57 1.81 -19.90 1.41
CA ASP A 57 2.45 -18.60 1.20
C ASP A 57 3.10 -18.50 -0.19
N ILE A 58 3.84 -19.54 -0.61
CA ILE A 58 4.42 -19.61 -1.96
C ILE A 58 3.31 -19.53 -3.02
N GLU A 59 2.23 -20.29 -2.86
CA GLU A 59 1.11 -20.27 -3.81
C GLU A 59 0.49 -18.87 -3.90
N SER A 60 0.22 -18.23 -2.76
CA SER A 60 -0.33 -16.86 -2.71
C SER A 60 0.61 -15.85 -3.37
N LYS A 61 1.92 -15.94 -3.18
CA LYS A 61 2.91 -15.12 -3.88
C LYS A 61 2.89 -15.33 -5.40
N ILE A 62 2.72 -16.57 -5.87
CA ILE A 62 2.56 -16.85 -7.30
C ILE A 62 1.28 -16.20 -7.84
N LEU A 63 0.18 -16.25 -7.10
CA LEU A 63 -1.08 -15.59 -7.47
C LEU A 63 -0.89 -14.07 -7.55
N VAL A 64 -0.24 -13.45 -6.56
CA VAL A 64 0.07 -12.02 -6.55
C VAL A 64 0.97 -11.62 -7.72
N SER A 65 2.02 -12.40 -8.01
CA SER A 65 2.90 -12.14 -9.16
C SER A 65 2.14 -12.15 -10.49
N LYS A 66 1.18 -13.07 -10.65
CA LYS A 66 0.30 -13.10 -11.82
C LYS A 66 -0.60 -11.86 -11.89
N MET A 67 -1.15 -11.41 -10.77
CA MET A 67 -1.93 -10.16 -10.72
C MET A 67 -1.10 -8.97 -11.18
N ILE A 68 0.12 -8.81 -10.67
CA ILE A 68 1.05 -7.74 -11.11
C ILE A 68 1.25 -7.79 -12.63
N SER A 69 1.49 -8.98 -13.19
CA SER A 69 1.68 -9.14 -14.63
C SER A 69 0.46 -8.66 -15.44
N TYR A 70 -0.76 -8.92 -14.97
CA TYR A 70 -1.98 -8.44 -15.63
C TYR A 70 -2.17 -6.92 -15.49
N LEU A 71 -1.85 -6.35 -14.32
CA LEU A 71 -1.93 -4.91 -14.10
C LEU A 71 -0.87 -4.15 -14.90
N ASP A 72 0.33 -4.71 -15.07
CA ASP A 72 1.37 -4.15 -15.95
C ASP A 72 0.92 -4.13 -17.41
N GLU A 73 0.26 -5.20 -17.89
CA GLU A 73 -0.33 -5.23 -19.23
C GLU A 73 -1.45 -4.19 -19.36
N PHE A 74 -2.29 -4.06 -18.34
CA PHE A 74 -3.38 -3.10 -18.28
C PHE A 74 -2.86 -1.65 -18.39
N GLU A 75 -1.83 -1.30 -17.60
CA GLU A 75 -1.19 0.02 -17.66
C GLU A 75 -0.56 0.28 -19.03
N LYS A 76 0.11 -0.73 -19.63
CA LYS A 76 0.71 -0.59 -20.96
C LYS A 76 -0.32 -0.32 -22.06
N LEU A 77 -1.47 -1.00 -22.01
CA LEU A 77 -2.53 -0.84 -23.01
C LEU A 77 -3.28 0.48 -22.89
N SER A 78 -3.38 1.01 -21.67
CA SER A 78 -4.03 2.29 -21.39
C SER A 78 -3.09 3.49 -21.51
N PHE A 79 -1.77 3.25 -21.57
CA PHE A 79 -0.76 4.29 -21.65
C PHE A 79 -0.92 5.17 -22.89
N GLY A 80 -1.01 6.48 -22.68
CA GLY A 80 -1.06 7.48 -23.75
C GLY A 80 -2.39 7.58 -24.49
N ALA A 81 -3.39 6.76 -24.15
CA ALA A 81 -4.74 6.90 -24.70
C ALA A 81 -5.38 8.20 -24.18
N THR A 82 -6.14 8.89 -25.03
CA THR A 82 -7.04 9.96 -24.57
C THR A 82 -8.42 9.39 -24.24
N TYR A 83 -9.16 10.06 -23.37
CA TYR A 83 -10.53 9.64 -23.02
C TYR A 83 -11.43 9.48 -24.26
N SER A 84 -11.31 10.40 -25.23
CA SER A 84 -12.10 10.38 -26.46
C SER A 84 -11.76 9.19 -27.39
N GLU A 85 -10.52 8.72 -27.38
CA GLU A 85 -10.11 7.54 -28.14
C GLU A 85 -10.54 6.26 -27.41
N PHE A 86 -10.38 6.25 -26.09
CA PHE A 86 -10.74 5.14 -25.23
C PHE A 86 -12.24 4.80 -25.31
N ILE A 87 -13.13 5.79 -25.20
CA ILE A 87 -14.59 5.54 -25.21
C ILE A 87 -15.08 4.98 -26.55
N LYS A 88 -14.35 5.23 -27.65
CA LYS A 88 -14.66 4.72 -29.00
C LYS A 88 -14.05 3.35 -29.28
N ASN A 89 -13.17 2.86 -28.42
CA ASN A 89 -12.44 1.62 -28.61
C ASN A 89 -12.99 0.51 -27.71
N GLU A 90 -14.09 -0.10 -28.14
CA GLU A 90 -14.74 -1.21 -27.42
C GLU A 90 -13.82 -2.43 -27.24
N SER A 91 -12.91 -2.67 -28.20
CA SER A 91 -11.93 -3.75 -28.11
C SER A 91 -10.95 -3.52 -26.97
N LEU A 92 -10.44 -2.28 -26.83
CA LEU A 92 -9.55 -1.92 -25.73
C LEU A 92 -10.28 -2.03 -24.39
N GLN A 93 -11.50 -1.50 -24.30
CA GLN A 93 -12.34 -1.61 -23.11
C GLN A 93 -12.55 -3.08 -22.69
N THR A 94 -12.93 -3.94 -23.63
CA THR A 94 -13.14 -5.37 -23.38
C THR A 94 -11.86 -6.08 -22.92
N HIS A 95 -10.71 -5.77 -23.53
CA HIS A 95 -9.42 -6.32 -23.11
C HIS A 95 -9.08 -5.91 -21.68
N LEU A 96 -9.24 -4.62 -21.36
CA LEU A 96 -8.95 -4.08 -20.04
C LEU A 96 -9.86 -4.72 -18.97
N VAL A 97 -11.16 -4.82 -19.22
CA VAL A 97 -12.10 -5.54 -18.33
C VAL A 97 -11.66 -7.00 -18.14
N SER A 98 -11.25 -7.69 -19.20
CA SER A 98 -10.76 -9.08 -19.09
C SER A 98 -9.53 -9.20 -18.17
N LEU A 99 -8.61 -8.23 -18.20
CA LEU A 99 -7.47 -8.19 -17.29
C LEU A 99 -7.89 -7.94 -15.84
N LEU A 100 -8.91 -7.10 -15.61
CA LEU A 100 -9.50 -6.90 -14.28
C LEU A 100 -10.14 -8.18 -13.76
N SER A 101 -10.96 -8.86 -14.55
CA SER A 101 -11.57 -10.15 -14.18
C SER A 101 -10.53 -11.21 -13.82
N LYS A 102 -9.46 -11.30 -14.62
CA LYS A 102 -8.34 -12.21 -14.33
C LYS A 102 -7.68 -11.88 -13.01
N THR A 103 -7.46 -10.59 -12.73
CA THR A 103 -6.88 -10.11 -11.47
C THR A 103 -7.79 -10.43 -10.29
N GLN A 104 -9.07 -10.07 -10.36
CA GLN A 104 -10.09 -10.35 -9.34
C GLN A 104 -10.14 -11.83 -8.99
N LYS A 105 -10.16 -12.69 -10.01
CA LYS A 105 -10.20 -14.14 -9.82
C LYS A 105 -9.01 -14.60 -8.98
N LYS A 106 -7.80 -14.08 -9.20
CA LYS A 106 -6.62 -14.44 -8.39
C LYS A 106 -6.74 -13.91 -6.95
N ALA A 107 -7.23 -12.69 -6.78
CA ALA A 107 -7.43 -12.10 -5.46
C ALA A 107 -8.44 -12.91 -4.60
N LEU A 108 -9.45 -13.51 -5.23
CA LEU A 108 -10.43 -14.38 -4.57
C LEU A 108 -9.88 -15.77 -4.18
N PHE A 109 -8.78 -16.20 -4.79
CA PHE A 109 -8.11 -17.48 -4.48
C PHE A 109 -6.97 -17.33 -3.47
N LEU A 110 -6.68 -16.12 -2.99
CA LEU A 110 -5.64 -15.93 -1.99
C LEU A 110 -6.01 -16.60 -0.67
N ASP A 111 -4.99 -17.13 0.00
CA ASP A 111 -5.14 -17.68 1.33
C ASP A 111 -5.53 -16.58 2.34
N PRO A 112 -6.51 -16.82 3.23
CA PRO A 112 -6.93 -15.82 4.23
C PRO A 112 -5.79 -15.39 5.15
N ASP A 113 -4.92 -16.29 5.57
CA ASP A 113 -3.80 -15.94 6.46
C ASP A 113 -2.79 -15.05 5.72
N PHE A 114 -2.61 -15.28 4.41
CA PHE A 114 -1.81 -14.39 3.56
C PHE A 114 -2.40 -12.97 3.48
N ILE A 115 -3.72 -12.86 3.31
CA ILE A 115 -4.43 -11.58 3.30
C ILE A 115 -4.22 -10.84 4.62
N ASP A 116 -4.40 -11.53 5.74
CA ASP A 116 -4.30 -10.99 7.10
C ASP A 116 -2.87 -10.54 7.45
N ARG A 117 -1.84 -11.21 6.91
CA ARG A 117 -0.43 -10.79 7.02
C ARG A 117 -0.10 -9.54 6.22
N HIS A 118 -0.94 -9.16 5.26
CA HIS A 118 -0.71 -8.01 4.37
C HIS A 118 -1.87 -7.00 4.40
N PRO A 119 -2.28 -6.48 5.57
CA PRO A 119 -3.50 -5.67 5.73
C PRO A 119 -3.40 -4.28 5.09
N LYS A 120 -2.19 -3.85 4.73
CA LYS A 120 -1.94 -2.59 4.03
C LYS A 120 -2.49 -2.62 2.59
N THR A 121 -2.56 -3.79 1.96
CA THR A 121 -3.12 -3.90 0.61
C THR A 121 -4.64 -3.94 0.68
N ASP A 122 -5.31 -3.16 -0.16
CA ASP A 122 -6.77 -3.19 -0.25
C ASP A 122 -7.23 -4.40 -1.08
N TRP A 123 -7.20 -5.56 -0.44
CA TRP A 123 -7.61 -6.83 -1.04
C TRP A 123 -9.08 -6.83 -1.45
N LYS A 124 -9.94 -6.13 -0.70
CA LYS A 124 -11.37 -6.06 -0.99
C LYS A 124 -11.63 -5.33 -2.30
N SER A 125 -10.91 -4.24 -2.55
CA SER A 125 -10.99 -3.55 -3.85
C SER A 125 -10.57 -4.47 -4.99
N LEU A 126 -9.49 -5.25 -4.85
CA LEU A 126 -9.10 -6.25 -5.86
C LEU A 126 -10.15 -7.35 -6.07
N GLN A 127 -10.80 -7.80 -5.01
CA GLN A 127 -11.83 -8.85 -5.05
C GLN A 127 -13.17 -8.39 -5.65
N THR A 128 -13.39 -7.07 -5.77
CA THR A 128 -14.66 -6.47 -6.26
C THR A 128 -14.46 -5.55 -7.46
N ILE A 129 -13.27 -5.55 -8.07
CA ILE A 129 -12.88 -4.55 -9.07
C ILE A 129 -13.71 -4.62 -10.36
N GLU A 130 -14.14 -5.82 -10.78
CA GLU A 130 -15.03 -5.97 -11.93
C GLU A 130 -16.44 -5.46 -11.60
N ASP A 131 -16.94 -5.72 -10.39
CA ASP A 131 -18.28 -5.30 -9.95
C ASP A 131 -18.42 -3.77 -9.92
N GLN A 132 -17.31 -3.06 -9.72
CA GLN A 132 -17.25 -1.59 -9.78
C GLN A 132 -17.43 -1.06 -11.21
N VAL A 133 -17.02 -1.84 -12.21
CA VAL A 133 -16.90 -1.39 -13.61
C VAL A 133 -18.01 -1.97 -14.49
N VAL A 134 -18.43 -3.21 -14.23
CA VAL A 134 -19.40 -3.96 -15.02
C VAL A 134 -20.65 -4.16 -14.17
N HIS A 135 -21.71 -3.44 -14.53
CA HIS A 135 -23.00 -3.66 -13.90
C HIS A 135 -23.70 -4.87 -14.54
N PRO A 136 -24.21 -5.85 -13.77
CA PRO A 136 -24.82 -7.06 -14.32
C PRO A 136 -25.98 -6.82 -15.29
N VAL A 137 -26.69 -5.70 -15.13
CA VAL A 137 -27.85 -5.32 -15.97
C VAL A 137 -27.51 -4.25 -17.01
N TYR A 138 -26.60 -3.32 -16.69
CA TYR A 138 -26.34 -2.14 -17.53
C TYR A 138 -25.06 -2.30 -18.37
N GLY A 139 -24.30 -3.36 -18.13
CA GLY A 139 -23.05 -3.63 -18.80
C GLY A 139 -21.92 -2.74 -18.29
N LEU A 140 -20.92 -2.56 -19.15
CA LEU A 140 -19.71 -1.81 -18.85
C LEU A 140 -20.01 -0.30 -18.69
N ASN A 141 -19.52 0.29 -17.60
CA ASN A 141 -19.41 1.74 -17.48
C ASN A 141 -18.00 2.20 -17.90
N PRO A 142 -17.83 2.77 -19.11
CA PRO A 142 -16.53 3.21 -19.59
C PRO A 142 -15.97 4.41 -18.79
N GLU A 143 -16.82 5.27 -18.22
CA GLU A 143 -16.36 6.37 -17.36
C GLU A 143 -15.68 5.84 -16.10
N THR A 144 -16.31 4.87 -15.44
CA THR A 144 -15.73 4.23 -14.26
C THR A 144 -14.46 3.45 -14.59
N LEU A 145 -14.43 2.74 -15.72
CA LEU A 145 -13.20 2.08 -16.18
C LEU A 145 -12.07 3.10 -16.43
N TRP A 146 -12.41 4.27 -16.97
CA TRP A 146 -11.43 5.32 -17.22
C TRP A 146 -10.84 5.91 -15.93
N ASP A 147 -11.65 6.15 -14.92
CA ASP A 147 -11.16 6.61 -13.62
C ASP A 147 -10.27 5.56 -12.94
N LEU A 148 -10.69 4.29 -13.01
CA LEU A 148 -9.94 3.16 -12.48
C LEU A 148 -8.55 3.03 -13.12
N ILE A 149 -8.44 3.26 -14.43
CA ILE A 149 -7.16 3.31 -15.16
C ILE A 149 -6.20 4.35 -14.57
N ARG A 150 -6.71 5.52 -14.19
CA ARG A 150 -5.88 6.67 -13.83
C ARG A 150 -5.56 6.74 -12.34
N LEU A 151 -6.44 6.21 -11.51
CA LEU A 151 -6.39 6.41 -10.06
C LEU A 151 -6.03 5.11 -9.35
N ASP A 152 -6.85 4.07 -9.53
CA ASP A 152 -6.82 2.89 -8.66
C ASP A 152 -5.77 1.87 -9.10
N ILE A 153 -5.71 1.54 -10.40
CA ILE A 153 -4.79 0.50 -10.90
C ILE A 153 -3.32 0.81 -10.60
N PRO A 154 -2.79 2.02 -10.87
CA PRO A 154 -1.40 2.33 -10.57
C PRO A 154 -1.08 2.28 -9.07
N PHE A 155 -2.07 2.54 -8.21
CA PHE A 155 -1.91 2.42 -6.78
C PHE A 155 -1.90 0.95 -6.35
N LEU A 156 -2.89 0.16 -6.78
CA LEU A 156 -3.00 -1.26 -6.48
C LEU A 156 -1.77 -2.04 -6.97
N ASN A 157 -1.30 -1.77 -8.19
CA ASN A 157 -0.10 -2.41 -8.74
C ASN A 157 1.14 -2.16 -7.87
N ARG A 158 1.33 -0.91 -7.41
CA ARG A 158 2.41 -0.57 -6.48
C ARG A 158 2.27 -1.31 -5.14
N ARG A 159 1.05 -1.42 -4.59
CA ARG A 159 0.81 -2.17 -3.34
C ARG A 159 1.15 -3.65 -3.48
N LEU A 160 0.74 -4.28 -4.58
CA LEU A 160 1.07 -5.69 -4.85
C LEU A 160 2.58 -5.90 -5.01
N ASN A 161 3.28 -4.98 -5.68
CA ASN A 161 4.74 -5.02 -5.76
C ASN A 161 5.41 -4.91 -4.39
N VAL A 162 4.85 -4.15 -3.45
CA VAL A 162 5.35 -4.13 -2.05
C VAL A 162 5.08 -5.45 -1.34
N VAL A 163 4.02 -6.18 -1.67
CA VAL A 163 3.77 -7.52 -1.08
C VAL A 163 4.80 -8.55 -1.57
N ILE A 164 5.21 -8.49 -2.84
CA ILE A 164 6.22 -9.40 -3.41
C ILE A 164 7.65 -9.02 -3.02
N ASN A 165 7.98 -7.73 -3.06
CA ASN A 165 9.33 -7.22 -2.78
C ASN A 165 9.54 -6.86 -1.31
N GLY A 166 8.46 -6.76 -0.55
CA GLY A 166 8.48 -6.66 0.90
C GLY A 166 9.02 -7.96 1.43
N CYS A 167 10.32 -7.98 1.71
CA CYS A 167 10.91 -9.02 2.52
C CYS A 167 10.09 -9.17 3.80
N CYS A 168 10.01 -10.40 4.29
CA CYS A 168 9.53 -10.71 5.63
C CYS A 168 10.36 -9.97 6.72
N HIS A 169 11.48 -9.31 6.36
CA HIS A 169 12.32 -8.43 7.19
C HIS A 169 13.10 -7.41 6.33
N ASN A 170 13.17 -6.14 6.74
CA ASN A 170 14.34 -5.30 6.46
C ASN A 170 14.58 -4.33 7.62
N HIS A 171 15.73 -4.51 8.26
CA HIS A 171 16.34 -3.79 9.38
C HIS A 171 15.63 -3.80 10.73
#